data_AF-A0A1G3FBW2-F1
#
_entry.id   AF-A0A1G3FBW2-F1
#
_cell.length_a   1.000
_cell.length_b   1.000
_cell.length_c   1.000
_cell.angle_alpha   90.00
_cell.angle_beta   90.00
_cell.angle_gamma   90.00
#
_symmetry.space_group_name_H-M   'P 1'
#
loop_
_entity.id
_entity.type
_entity.pdbx_description
1 polymer ?
#
loop_
_entity_poly.entity_id
_entity_poly.type
_entity_poly.pdbx_seq_one_letter_code
_entity_poly.pdbx_strand_id
1 'polypeptide(L)'
;MSRVGRAVEKDETQGFMKVIVDAQTKAILGAAILGVEGDEAIHGIIDMMSAGATATQLQHTVPIHPTVSELLPTLIAEVHAPDG
;
A
#
# COMPACT_ATOMS: atom_id res chain seq x y z
N MET A 1 -7.34 4.16 -8.18
CA MET A 1 -6.47 5.13 -7.48
C MET A 1 -7.25 6.35 -6.98
N SER A 2 -8.58 6.40 -7.11
CA SER A 2 -9.43 7.53 -6.73
C SER A 2 -9.39 7.97 -5.26
N ARG A 3 -8.81 7.14 -4.37
CA ARG A 3 -8.62 7.44 -2.94
C ARG A 3 -7.21 7.93 -2.60
N VAL A 4 -6.32 8.05 -3.59
CA VAL A 4 -4.94 8.55 -3.42
C VAL A 4 -4.95 10.05 -3.76
N GLY A 5 -4.63 10.92 -2.78
CA GLY A 5 -4.68 12.37 -2.96
C GLY A 5 -3.87 12.84 -4.17
N ARG A 6 -2.60 12.39 -4.25
CA ARG A 6 -1.72 12.68 -5.40
C ARG A 6 -2.28 12.22 -6.76
N ALA A 7 -2.99 11.09 -6.82
CA ALA A 7 -3.57 10.61 -8.08
C ALA A 7 -4.76 11.47 -8.52
N VAL A 8 -5.55 11.96 -7.57
CA VAL A 8 -6.64 12.93 -7.83
C VAL A 8 -6.06 14.25 -8.31
N GLU A 9 -5.00 14.76 -7.68
CA GLU A 9 -4.32 15.99 -8.11
C GLU A 9 -3.79 15.93 -9.55
N LYS A 10 -3.38 14.74 -10.00
CA LYS A 10 -2.86 14.49 -11.34
C LYS A 10 -3.92 14.14 -12.38
N ASP A 11 -5.19 14.01 -11.98
CA ASP A 11 -6.28 13.48 -12.82
C ASP A 11 -6.02 12.05 -13.36
N GLU A 12 -5.23 11.25 -12.63
CA GLU A 12 -4.75 9.91 -13.02
C GLU A 12 -5.31 8.85 -12.07
N THR A 13 -6.64 8.78 -11.95
CA THR A 13 -7.32 8.02 -10.88
C THR A 13 -7.61 6.55 -11.21
N GLN A 14 -7.31 6.09 -12.43
CA GLN A 14 -7.53 4.71 -12.85
C GLN A 14 -6.60 3.73 -12.12
N GLY A 15 -7.04 2.47 -11.98
CA GLY A 15 -6.28 1.40 -11.35
C GLY A 15 -6.55 1.23 -9.85
N PHE A 16 -5.68 0.51 -9.14
CA PHE A 16 -5.90 0.06 -7.76
C PHE A 16 -4.58 -0.23 -7.02
N MET A 17 -4.68 -0.38 -5.70
CA MET A 17 -3.64 -0.93 -4.85
C MET A 17 -4.19 -2.14 -4.10
N LYS A 18 -3.38 -3.19 -3.96
CA LYS A 18 -3.72 -4.40 -3.23
C LYS A 18 -2.50 -4.91 -2.47
N VAL A 19 -2.73 -5.41 -1.26
CA VAL A 19 -1.71 -6.08 -0.44
C VAL A 19 -2.26 -7.41 0.06
N ILE A 20 -1.41 -8.41 0.16
CA ILE A 20 -1.71 -9.69 0.80
C ILE A 20 -0.84 -9.80 2.04
N VAL A 21 -1.47 -10.11 3.16
CA VAL A 21 -0.82 -10.21 4.47
C VAL A 21 -1.19 -11.54 5.10
N ASP A 22 -0.21 -12.22 5.68
CA ASP A 22 -0.46 -13.43 6.46
C ASP A 22 -1.28 -13.09 7.71
N ALA A 23 -2.39 -13.80 7.90
CA ALA A 23 -3.38 -13.45 8.92
C ALA A 23 -2.82 -13.59 10.36
N GLN A 24 -1.89 -14.51 10.58
CA GLN A 24 -1.38 -14.89 11.90
C GLN A 24 -0.12 -14.10 12.24
N THR A 25 0.87 -14.13 11.36
CA THR A 25 2.20 -13.53 11.56
C THR A 25 2.24 -12.06 11.18
N LYS A 26 1.26 -11.57 10.42
CA LYS A 26 1.25 -10.22 9.84
C LYS A 26 2.39 -9.96 8.86
N ALA A 27 3.05 -11.00 8.36
CA ALA A 27 4.03 -10.87 7.29
C ALA A 27 3.35 -10.36 6.01
N ILE A 28 3.97 -9.41 5.32
CA ILE A 28 3.51 -9.00 3.99
C ILE A 28 3.92 -10.10 3.00
N LEU A 29 2.95 -10.71 2.34
CA LEU A 29 3.16 -11.80 1.38
C LEU A 29 3.35 -11.28 -0.05
N GLY A 30 2.86 -10.07 -0.33
CA GLY A 30 3.04 -9.38 -1.60
C GLY A 30 2.05 -8.23 -1.78
N ALA A 31 2.25 -7.45 -2.83
CA ALA A 31 1.36 -6.36 -3.22
C ALA A 31 1.33 -6.18 -4.74
N ALA A 32 0.28 -5.52 -5.23
CA ALA A 32 0.15 -5.08 -6.60
C ALA A 32 -0.37 -3.64 -6.63
N ILE A 33 0.27 -2.80 -7.43
CA ILE A 33 -0.13 -1.41 -7.65
C ILE A 33 -0.27 -1.19 -9.15
N LEU A 34 -1.45 -0.77 -9.58
CA LEU A 34 -1.75 -0.35 -10.94
C LEU A 34 -2.20 1.11 -10.90
N GLY A 35 -1.45 2.00 -11.55
CA GLY A 35 -1.75 3.42 -11.60
C GLY A 35 -0.50 4.29 -11.65
N VAL A 36 -0.70 5.61 -11.63
CA VAL A 36 0.39 6.60 -11.63
C VAL A 36 1.37 6.36 -10.48
N GLU A 37 2.67 6.39 -10.77
CA GLU A 37 3.78 6.22 -9.81
C GLU A 37 3.67 4.93 -8.96
N GLY A 38 3.01 3.90 -9.47
CA GLY A 38 2.93 2.59 -8.81
C GLY A 38 4.28 1.87 -8.72
N ASP A 39 5.14 2.12 -9.70
CA ASP A 39 6.54 1.71 -9.78
C ASP A 39 7.40 2.29 -8.65
N GLU A 40 7.17 3.53 -8.25
CA GLU A 40 7.86 4.15 -7.11
C GLU A 40 7.19 3.79 -5.78
N ALA A 41 5.85 3.75 -5.73
CA ALA A 41 5.11 3.45 -4.50
C ALA A 41 5.36 2.02 -3.98
N ILE A 42 5.59 1.05 -4.88
CA ILE A 42 5.84 -0.35 -4.49
C ILE A 42 7.16 -0.52 -3.71
N HIS A 43 8.11 0.40 -3.83
CA HIS A 43 9.38 0.35 -3.11
C HIS A 43 9.16 0.26 -1.59
N GLY A 44 8.22 1.03 -1.05
CA GLY A 44 7.90 0.98 0.39
C GLY A 44 7.43 -0.40 0.85
N ILE A 45 6.74 -1.16 0.00
CA ILE A 45 6.34 -2.54 0.32
C ILE A 45 7.54 -3.49 0.24
N ILE A 46 8.36 -3.35 -0.80
CA ILE A 46 9.55 -4.20 -1.03
C ILE A 46 10.55 -4.01 0.12
N ASP A 47 10.77 -2.77 0.58
CA ASP A 47 11.66 -2.47 1.70
C ASP A 47 11.17 -3.12 2.99
N MET A 48 9.86 -3.06 3.27
CA MET A 48 9.27 -3.69 4.46
C MET A 48 9.35 -5.21 4.40
N MET A 49 9.09 -5.82 3.24
CA MET A 49 9.27 -7.27 3.04
C MET A 49 10.74 -7.67 3.23
N SER A 50 11.67 -6.89 2.66
CA SER A 50 13.12 -7.15 2.77
C SER A 50 13.63 -7.01 4.20
N ALA A 51 13.07 -6.06 4.96
CA ALA A 51 13.38 -5.86 6.38
C ALA A 51 12.74 -6.92 7.30
N GLY A 52 11.88 -7.80 6.78
CA GLY A 52 11.10 -8.75 7.58
C GLY A 52 10.10 -8.05 8.52
N ALA A 53 9.69 -6.83 8.17
CA ALA A 53 8.77 -6.04 8.98
C ALA A 53 7.32 -6.50 8.78
N THR A 54 6.53 -6.35 9.83
CA THR A 54 5.10 -6.71 9.80
C THR A 54 4.27 -5.62 9.11
N ALA A 55 3.13 -6.01 8.56
CA ALA A 55 2.14 -5.08 8.01
C ALA A 55 1.70 -4.05 9.07
N THR A 56 1.55 -4.46 10.34
CA THR A 56 1.23 -3.54 11.44
C THR A 56 2.28 -2.45 11.62
N GLN A 57 3.57 -2.76 11.46
CA GLN A 57 4.60 -1.72 11.48
C GLN A 57 4.45 -0.75 10.31
N LEU A 58 4.13 -1.24 9.10
CA LEU A 58 3.86 -0.38 7.94
C LEU A 58 2.64 0.53 8.17
N GLN A 59 1.58 0.01 8.79
CA GLN A 59 0.37 0.77 9.16
C GLN A 59 0.67 1.97 10.08
N HIS A 60 1.75 1.92 10.86
CA HIS A 60 2.13 2.98 11.80
C HIS A 60 3.24 3.90 11.27
N THR A 61 3.66 3.73 10.01
CA THR A 61 4.60 4.65 9.37
C THR A 61 3.94 5.99 9.04
N VAL A 62 4.76 7.03 8.86
CA VAL A 62 4.31 8.38 8.47
C VAL A 62 4.88 8.73 7.09
N PRO A 63 4.12 8.53 6.01
CA PRO A 63 4.52 8.96 4.68
C PRO A 63 4.49 10.48 4.54
N ILE A 64 5.22 10.99 3.56
CA ILE A 64 5.12 12.40 3.15
C ILE A 64 3.79 12.62 2.43
N HIS A 65 3.13 13.74 2.72
CA HIS A 65 1.91 14.19 2.04
C HIS A 65 2.19 15.39 1.11
N PRO A 66 1.58 15.46 -0.10
CA PRO A 66 0.81 14.41 -0.78
C PRO A 66 1.72 13.53 -1.65
N THR A 67 1.60 12.21 -1.57
CA THR A 67 2.36 11.25 -2.41
C THR A 67 1.53 10.01 -2.70
N VAL A 68 1.84 9.24 -3.74
CA VAL A 68 1.10 7.98 -3.99
C VAL A 68 1.28 6.98 -2.84
N SER A 69 2.47 6.91 -2.26
CA SER A 69 2.78 6.03 -1.12
C SER A 69 2.06 6.43 0.18
N GLU A 70 1.44 7.60 0.24
CA GLU A 70 0.70 8.04 1.43
C GLU A 70 -0.48 7.14 1.78
N LEU A 71 -1.02 6.42 0.81
CA LEU A 71 -2.15 5.52 1.04
C LEU A 71 -1.73 4.15 1.59
N LEU A 72 -0.44 3.81 1.59
CA LEU A 72 0.02 2.47 2.03
C LEU A 72 -0.40 2.14 3.47
N PRO A 73 -0.27 3.03 4.48
CA PRO A 73 -0.75 2.72 5.83
C PRO A 73 -2.26 2.47 5.89
N THR A 74 -3.04 3.27 5.17
CA THR A 74 -4.50 3.11 5.07
C THR A 74 -4.88 1.81 4.38
N LEU A 75 -4.14 1.41 3.33
CA LEU A 75 -4.34 0.14 2.64
C LEU A 75 -4.14 -1.05 3.60
N ILE A 76 -3.16 -0.99 4.50
CA ILE A 76 -2.98 -2.03 5.52
C ILE A 76 -4.16 -2.07 6.50
N ALA A 77 -4.66 -0.90 6.93
CA ALA A 77 -5.76 -0.80 7.87
C ALA A 77 -7.06 -1.43 7.35
N GLU A 78 -7.22 -1.51 6.03
CA GLU A 78 -8.41 -2.03 5.35
C GLU A 78 -8.29 -3.49 4.92
N VAL A 79 -7.17 -4.16 5.24
CA VAL A 79 -7.01 -5.58 4.92
C VAL A 79 -8.10 -6.40 5.62
N HIS A 80 -8.82 -7.18 4.83
CA HIS A 80 -9.86 -8.10 5.28
C HIS A 80 -9.61 -9.50 4.74
N ALA A 81 -10.32 -10.49 5.29
CA ALA A 81 -10.34 -11.84 4.72
C ALA A 81 -10.88 -11.78 3.28
N PRO A 82 -10.34 -12.55 2.34
CA PRO A 82 -10.85 -12.56 0.97
C PRO A 82 -12.32 -12.94 0.96
N ASP A 83 -13.09 -12.27 0.10
CA ASP A 83 -14.48 -12.64 -0.16
C ASP A 83 -14.49 -14.07 -0.73
N GLY A 84 -15.30 -14.94 -0.11
CA GLY A 84 -15.37 -16.37 -0.41
C GLY A 84 -15.92 -16.71 -1.79
#